data_AF-A0A2U2S3Y3-F1
#
_entry.id   AF-A0A2U2S3Y3-F1
#
_cell.length_a   1.000
_cell.length_b   1.000
_cell.length_c   1.000
_cell.angle_alpha   90.00
_cell.angle_beta   90.00
_cell.angle_gamma   90.00
#
_symmetry.space_group_name_H-M   'P 1'
#
loop_
_entity.id
_entity.type
_entity.pdbx_description
1 polymer ?
#
loop_
_entity_poly.entity_id
_entity_poly.type
_entity_poly.pdbx_seq_one_letter_code
_entity_poly.pdbx_strand_id
1 'polypeptide(L)'
;MKKTHWLLLGIGGIVLWAGMILCCLIVLQFGSESFSREELIDASKEAYRFDPQTILTRNVSDENIFVQIPFPEEFPEPFPTAIFWQQTEYLQVTDLFMEYILHDTRTTWKVSMISSARWCSDPPSLPRLTITMQKKVLQPEENHRIEALVNVMPQIGIIKLLKQEYAPDEGGERTINWSDIVIPAEQALLIAEQNGGAVVRQALGNQCRITISLTAGIQKNDWWIYYEPLNEPSVFEIAVDEKTGKYRILREFKP
;
A
#
# COMPACT_ATOMS: atom_id res chain seq x y z
N MET A 1 34.43 -59.97 -24.31
CA MET A 1 34.25 -59.15 -23.08
C MET A 1 33.75 -57.71 -23.33
N LYS A 2 33.17 -57.34 -24.49
CA LYS A 2 32.67 -55.96 -24.72
C LYS A 2 31.17 -55.76 -24.49
N LYS A 3 30.33 -56.80 -24.54
CA LYS A 3 28.86 -56.66 -24.42
C LYS A 3 28.37 -56.40 -23.00
N THR A 4 29.06 -56.91 -21.98
CA THR A 4 28.68 -56.73 -20.57
C THR A 4 28.87 -55.30 -20.05
N HIS A 5 29.84 -54.54 -20.57
CA HIS A 5 30.04 -53.15 -20.16
C HIS A 5 28.96 -52.19 -20.68
N TRP A 6 28.44 -52.40 -21.89
CA TRP A 6 27.35 -51.59 -22.42
C TRP A 6 26.04 -51.79 -21.66
N LEU A 7 25.80 -53.01 -21.16
CA LEU A 7 24.62 -53.33 -20.38
C LEU A 7 24.64 -52.65 -19.00
N LEU A 8 25.80 -52.61 -18.34
CA LEU A 8 25.99 -51.92 -17.06
C LEU A 8 25.87 -50.39 -17.20
N LEU A 9 26.37 -49.81 -18.30
CA LEU A 9 26.21 -48.37 -18.58
C LEU A 9 24.74 -47.99 -18.84
N GLY A 10 24.00 -48.84 -19.57
CA GLY A 10 22.57 -48.63 -19.83
C GLY A 10 21.74 -48.66 -18.55
N ILE A 11 21.98 -49.64 -17.67
CA ILE A 11 21.26 -49.74 -16.38
C ILE A 11 21.60 -48.54 -15.48
N GLY A 12 22.87 -48.14 -15.42
CA GLY A 12 23.29 -46.95 -14.64
C GLY A 12 22.59 -45.66 -15.10
N GLY A 13 22.45 -45.47 -16.42
CA GLY A 13 21.73 -44.32 -16.97
C GLY A 13 20.24 -44.29 -16.62
N ILE A 14 19.57 -45.46 -16.64
CA ILE A 14 18.15 -45.56 -16.28
C ILE A 14 17.92 -45.26 -14.80
N VAL A 15 18.79 -45.77 -13.91
CA VAL A 15 18.69 -45.51 -12.46
C VAL A 15 18.90 -44.03 -12.14
N LEU A 16 19.87 -43.38 -12.79
CA LEU A 16 20.09 -41.94 -12.61
C LEU A 16 18.92 -41.10 -13.11
N TRP A 17 18.35 -41.45 -14.26
CA TRP A 17 17.19 -40.74 -14.83
C TRP A 17 15.94 -40.91 -13.94
N ALA A 18 15.67 -42.13 -13.47
CA ALA A 18 14.57 -42.40 -12.55
C ALA A 18 14.75 -41.67 -11.20
N GLY A 19 15.97 -41.62 -10.67
CA GLY A 19 16.29 -40.86 -9.46
C GLY A 19 16.07 -39.35 -9.62
N MET A 20 16.44 -38.78 -10.77
CA MET A 20 16.22 -37.36 -11.07
C MET A 20 14.73 -37.02 -11.19
N ILE A 21 13.94 -37.88 -11.84
CA ILE A 21 12.48 -37.71 -11.91
C ILE A 21 11.84 -37.79 -10.53
N LEU A 22 12.24 -38.77 -9.71
CA LEU A 22 11.71 -38.90 -8.35
C LEU A 22 12.05 -37.68 -7.49
N CYS A 23 13.28 -37.15 -7.62
CA CYS A 23 13.68 -35.93 -6.93
C CYS A 23 12.87 -34.71 -7.40
N CYS A 24 12.65 -34.56 -8.72
CA CYS A 24 11.76 -33.53 -9.26
C CYS A 24 10.31 -33.68 -8.75
N LEU A 25 9.76 -34.88 -8.70
CA LEU A 25 8.39 -35.12 -8.21
C LEU A 25 8.27 -34.81 -6.72
N ILE A 26 9.29 -35.14 -5.91
CA ILE A 26 9.35 -34.78 -4.49
C ILE A 26 9.42 -33.25 -4.35
N VAL A 27 10.30 -32.56 -5.08
CA VAL A 27 10.40 -31.10 -5.04
C VAL A 27 9.10 -30.43 -5.52
N LEU A 28 8.40 -31.01 -6.51
CA LEU A 28 7.12 -30.50 -6.97
C LEU A 28 5.98 -30.76 -5.98
N GLN A 29 5.93 -31.92 -5.31
CA GLN A 29 4.94 -32.21 -4.27
C GLN A 29 5.14 -31.35 -3.01
N PHE A 30 6.38 -31.19 -2.55
CA PHE A 30 6.67 -30.36 -1.37
C PHE A 30 6.74 -28.86 -1.70
N GLY A 31 7.04 -28.49 -2.95
CA GLY A 31 7.07 -27.11 -3.40
C GLY A 31 5.68 -26.52 -3.66
N SER A 32 4.65 -27.34 -3.89
CA SER A 32 3.29 -26.87 -4.14
C SER A 32 2.46 -26.64 -2.89
N GLU A 33 2.87 -27.10 -1.70
CA GLU A 33 2.14 -26.90 -0.44
C GLU A 33 2.62 -25.68 0.38
N SER A 34 3.54 -24.87 -0.17
CA SER A 34 3.86 -23.54 0.38
C SER A 34 2.79 -22.49 0.04
N PHE A 35 1.52 -22.88 0.05
CA PHE A 35 0.41 -21.92 0.13
C PHE A 35 0.36 -21.46 1.59
N SER A 36 0.41 -20.15 1.77
CA SER A 36 0.26 -19.55 3.10
C SER A 36 -0.95 -20.15 3.80
N ARG A 37 -0.78 -20.62 5.04
CA ARG A 37 -1.90 -21.11 5.84
C ARG A 37 -2.70 -19.96 6.46
N GLU A 38 -2.36 -18.70 6.19
CA GLU A 38 -3.16 -17.56 6.62
C GLU A 38 -4.59 -17.67 6.09
N GLU A 39 -5.53 -17.92 6.99
CA GLU A 39 -6.96 -17.90 6.71
C GLU A 39 -7.54 -16.55 7.13
N LEU A 40 -8.40 -15.98 6.27
CA LEU A 40 -9.18 -14.80 6.62
C LEU A 40 -10.31 -15.22 7.57
N ILE A 41 -10.24 -14.81 8.83
CA ILE A 41 -11.20 -15.21 9.87
C ILE A 41 -12.31 -14.17 10.10
N ASP A 42 -12.02 -12.89 9.85
CA ASP A 42 -13.01 -11.81 9.92
C ASP A 42 -12.70 -10.72 8.90
N ALA A 43 -13.75 -10.07 8.39
CA ALA A 43 -13.63 -8.93 7.50
C ALA A 43 -14.82 -7.99 7.64
N SER A 44 -14.53 -6.70 7.86
CA SER A 44 -15.54 -5.64 7.89
C SER A 44 -15.24 -4.54 6.88
N LYS A 45 -16.31 -3.94 6.36
CA LYS A 45 -16.26 -2.75 5.50
C LYS A 45 -17.18 -1.71 6.08
N GLU A 46 -16.60 -0.58 6.45
CA GLU A 46 -17.27 0.47 7.18
C GLU A 46 -16.96 1.83 6.54
N ALA A 47 -17.88 2.78 6.71
CA ALA A 47 -17.68 4.14 6.27
C ALA A 47 -18.19 5.10 7.33
N TYR A 48 -17.54 6.25 7.42
CA TYR A 48 -17.83 7.27 8.41
C TYR A 48 -17.82 8.64 7.75
N ARG A 49 -18.80 9.47 8.11
CA ARG A 49 -18.83 10.89 7.77
C ARG A 49 -18.12 11.69 8.85
N PHE A 50 -17.45 12.74 8.41
CA PHE A 50 -16.85 13.76 9.27
C PHE A 50 -16.90 15.12 8.58
N ASP A 51 -16.67 16.18 9.36
CA ASP A 51 -16.57 17.54 8.83
C ASP A 51 -15.09 17.92 8.61
N PRO A 52 -14.59 17.99 7.37
CA PRO A 52 -13.20 18.29 7.06
C PRO A 52 -12.79 19.73 7.46
N GLN A 53 -13.73 20.65 7.65
CA GLN A 53 -13.42 22.03 8.02
C GLN A 53 -13.17 22.20 9.51
N THR A 54 -13.77 21.34 10.33
CA THR A 54 -13.72 21.48 11.79
C THR A 54 -13.00 20.35 12.51
N ILE A 55 -12.80 19.19 11.86
CA ILE A 55 -12.18 18.01 12.50
C ILE A 55 -10.80 18.26 13.11
N LEU A 56 -10.00 19.14 12.51
CA LEU A 56 -8.65 19.47 12.99
C LEU A 56 -8.63 20.46 14.17
N THR A 57 -9.75 21.16 14.40
CA THR A 57 -9.87 22.20 15.44
C THR A 57 -10.81 21.81 16.58
N ARG A 58 -11.61 20.75 16.41
CA ARG A 58 -12.53 20.28 17.45
C ARG A 58 -11.76 19.70 18.63
N ASN A 59 -12.28 19.94 19.82
CA ASN A 59 -11.77 19.28 21.02
C ASN A 59 -12.17 17.80 20.99
N VAL A 60 -11.27 16.95 21.49
CA VAL A 60 -11.40 15.49 21.61
C VAL A 60 -12.57 15.08 22.55
N SER A 61 -13.31 16.02 23.13
CA SER A 61 -14.48 15.73 23.97
C SER A 61 -15.81 15.66 23.21
N ASP A 62 -15.85 16.03 21.92
CA ASP A 62 -17.12 16.05 21.18
C ASP A 62 -17.53 14.61 20.79
N GLU A 63 -18.58 14.12 21.44
CA GLU A 63 -19.29 12.92 20.99
C GLU A 63 -19.83 13.20 19.57
N ASN A 64 -19.53 12.32 18.60
CA ASN A 64 -19.90 12.40 17.16
C ASN A 64 -18.92 13.12 16.20
N ILE A 65 -17.60 13.00 16.40
CA ILE A 65 -16.61 13.42 15.36
C ILE A 65 -16.76 12.57 14.09
N PHE A 66 -16.96 11.26 14.26
CA PHE A 66 -17.19 10.30 13.19
C PHE A 66 -18.58 9.69 13.31
N VAL A 67 -19.39 9.84 12.27
CA VAL A 67 -20.74 9.27 12.22
C VAL A 67 -20.74 8.11 11.23
N GLN A 68 -20.97 6.89 11.71
CA GLN A 68 -21.03 5.72 10.84
C GLN A 68 -22.20 5.84 9.84
N ILE A 69 -21.94 5.46 8.60
CA ILE A 69 -22.89 5.48 7.49
C ILE A 69 -22.96 4.10 6.81
N PRO A 70 -24.07 3.77 6.13
CA PRO A 70 -24.19 2.52 5.39
C PRO A 70 -23.08 2.36 4.34
N PHE A 71 -22.58 1.14 4.16
CA PHE A 71 -21.62 0.80 3.11
C PHE A 71 -22.27 -0.11 2.06
N PRO A 72 -22.10 0.14 0.74
CA PRO A 72 -21.55 1.34 0.13
C PRO A 72 -22.60 2.47 0.09
N GLU A 73 -22.29 3.66 0.59
CA GLU A 73 -23.11 4.86 0.36
C GLU A 73 -22.88 5.39 -1.06
N GLU A 74 -23.91 6.01 -1.64
CA GLU A 74 -23.72 6.99 -2.72
C GLU A 74 -22.82 8.10 -2.19
N PHE A 75 -21.78 8.45 -2.96
CA PHE A 75 -20.85 9.49 -2.54
C PHE A 75 -21.64 10.79 -2.30
N PRO A 76 -21.60 11.36 -1.08
CA PRO A 76 -22.28 12.61 -0.80
C PRO A 76 -21.72 13.70 -1.70
N GLU A 77 -22.55 14.70 -1.97
CA GLU A 77 -22.12 15.88 -2.71
C GLU A 77 -20.82 16.46 -2.08
N PRO A 78 -19.81 16.78 -2.90
CA PRO A 78 -18.59 17.41 -2.41
C PRO A 78 -18.88 18.66 -1.58
N PHE A 79 -18.05 18.91 -0.57
CA PHE A 79 -18.10 20.16 0.17
C PHE A 79 -17.91 21.34 -0.80
N PRO A 80 -18.67 22.43 -0.64
CA PRO A 80 -18.60 23.57 -1.56
C PRO A 80 -17.26 24.30 -1.52
N THR A 81 -16.54 24.18 -0.40
CA THR A 81 -15.18 24.71 -0.26
C THR A 81 -14.18 23.61 -0.58
N ALA A 82 -13.22 23.92 -1.46
CA ALA A 82 -12.13 23.01 -1.77
C ALA A 82 -11.26 22.78 -0.53
N ILE A 83 -10.95 21.50 -0.24
CA ILE A 83 -10.10 21.12 0.89
C ILE A 83 -8.70 20.74 0.38
N PHE A 84 -7.68 21.44 0.85
CA PHE A 84 -6.29 21.27 0.42
C PHE A 84 -5.41 20.81 1.57
N TRP A 85 -5.69 19.61 2.08
CA TRP A 85 -4.88 19.02 3.15
C TRP A 85 -3.49 18.60 2.68
N GLN A 86 -2.53 18.80 3.56
CA GLN A 86 -1.20 18.22 3.60
C GLN A 86 -1.24 16.87 4.31
N GLN A 87 -0.24 16.01 4.08
CA GLN A 87 -0.12 14.69 4.68
C GLN A 87 -0.23 14.75 6.21
N THR A 88 0.31 15.79 6.85
CA THR A 88 0.22 15.97 8.31
C THR A 88 -1.22 16.04 8.81
N GLU A 89 -2.13 16.67 8.07
CA GLU A 89 -3.54 16.81 8.43
C GLU A 89 -4.28 15.47 8.23
N TYR A 90 -3.98 14.76 7.14
CA TYR A 90 -4.46 13.38 6.96
C TYR A 90 -4.04 12.46 8.10
N LEU A 91 -2.79 12.59 8.54
CA LEU A 91 -2.23 11.83 9.64
C LEU A 91 -2.95 12.17 10.96
N GLN A 92 -3.16 13.45 11.27
CA GLN A 92 -3.92 13.85 12.46
C GLN A 92 -5.34 13.29 12.47
N VAL A 93 -6.05 13.34 11.35
CA VAL A 93 -7.39 12.75 11.22
C VAL A 93 -7.35 11.24 11.34
N THR A 94 -6.31 10.59 10.81
CA THR A 94 -6.10 9.14 11.00
C THR A 94 -5.87 8.80 12.46
N ASP A 95 -5.11 9.61 13.21
CA ASP A 95 -4.89 9.38 14.65
C ASP A 95 -6.20 9.48 15.44
N LEU A 96 -7.00 10.51 15.18
CA LEU A 96 -8.34 10.62 15.75
C LEU A 96 -9.18 9.39 15.38
N PHE A 97 -9.19 9.00 14.10
CA PHE A 97 -9.96 7.83 13.66
C PHE A 97 -9.54 6.54 14.39
N MET A 98 -8.24 6.33 14.57
CA MET A 98 -7.72 5.18 15.31
C MET A 98 -8.15 5.21 16.78
N GLU A 99 -8.12 6.38 17.43
CA GLU A 99 -8.50 6.52 18.83
C GLU A 99 -10.01 6.27 19.05
N TYR A 100 -10.87 6.86 18.22
CA TYR A 100 -12.33 6.79 18.40
C TYR A 100 -12.96 5.53 17.85
N ILE A 101 -12.49 5.05 16.70
CA ILE A 101 -13.14 3.94 15.98
C ILE A 101 -12.41 2.63 16.23
N LEU A 102 -11.08 2.64 16.23
CA LEU A 102 -10.30 1.41 16.44
C LEU A 102 -9.91 1.18 17.91
N HIS A 103 -10.14 2.17 18.78
CA HIS A 103 -9.71 2.18 20.18
C HIS A 103 -8.22 1.85 20.34
N ASP A 104 -7.41 2.44 19.48
CA ASP A 104 -5.99 2.15 19.39
C ASP A 104 -5.19 3.42 19.03
N THR A 105 -3.87 3.29 18.99
CA THR A 105 -2.99 4.39 18.58
C THR A 105 -2.12 3.98 17.41
N ARG A 106 -1.60 4.97 16.70
CA ARG A 106 -0.63 4.74 15.63
C ARG A 106 0.58 3.88 16.04
N THR A 107 0.98 3.93 17.31
CA THR A 107 2.21 3.28 17.79
C THR A 107 2.16 1.75 17.79
N THR A 108 0.96 1.17 17.90
CA THR A 108 0.73 -0.28 17.91
C THR A 108 0.57 -0.85 16.50
N TRP A 109 0.38 0.01 15.50
CA TRP A 109 0.25 -0.34 14.09
C TRP A 109 1.52 -0.03 13.31
N LYS A 110 1.79 -0.83 12.28
CA LYS A 110 2.86 -0.57 11.33
C LYS A 110 2.26 -0.33 9.95
N VAL A 111 2.85 0.57 9.19
CA VAL A 111 2.39 0.92 7.84
C VAL A 111 2.93 -0.12 6.87
N SER A 112 2.07 -0.69 6.02
CA SER A 112 2.53 -1.45 4.85
C SER A 112 2.50 -0.58 3.58
N MET A 113 1.54 0.33 3.48
CA MET A 113 1.41 1.23 2.34
C MET A 113 0.82 2.59 2.71
N ILE A 114 1.35 3.66 2.12
CA ILE A 114 0.65 4.96 1.98
C ILE A 114 0.53 5.25 0.50
N SER A 115 -0.64 5.68 0.02
CA SER A 115 -0.81 6.07 -1.37
C SER A 115 -1.81 7.19 -1.56
N SER A 116 -1.57 7.97 -2.62
CA SER A 116 -2.49 8.97 -3.13
C SER A 116 -2.40 9.00 -4.66
N ALA A 117 -3.47 9.47 -5.29
CA ALA A 117 -3.50 9.71 -6.71
C ALA A 117 -4.23 11.01 -7.00
N ARG A 118 -3.77 11.74 -8.01
CA ARG A 118 -4.35 13.02 -8.44
C ARG A 118 -4.26 13.19 -9.94
N TRP A 119 -5.06 14.09 -10.48
CA TRP A 119 -4.86 14.51 -11.86
C TRP A 119 -3.73 15.53 -11.94
N CYS A 120 -3.03 15.50 -13.07
CA CYS A 120 -2.02 16.47 -13.43
C CYS A 120 -2.59 17.90 -13.52
N SER A 121 -3.87 18.04 -13.84
CA SER A 121 -4.57 19.34 -13.87
C SER A 121 -4.87 19.90 -12.48
N ASP A 122 -4.86 19.07 -11.44
CA ASP A 122 -5.26 19.49 -10.10
C ASP A 122 -4.18 20.36 -9.44
N PRO A 123 -4.52 21.18 -8.43
CA PRO A 123 -3.55 21.87 -7.59
C PRO A 123 -2.59 20.90 -6.87
N PRO A 124 -1.40 21.39 -6.41
CA PRO A 124 -0.39 20.59 -5.72
C PRO A 124 -0.78 20.16 -4.30
N SER A 125 -1.86 19.39 -4.19
CA SER A 125 -2.39 18.82 -2.95
C SER A 125 -2.76 17.36 -3.14
N LEU A 126 -2.88 16.62 -2.04
CA LEU A 126 -3.39 15.25 -2.06
C LEU A 126 -4.93 15.29 -1.94
N PRO A 127 -5.71 14.82 -2.93
CA PRO A 127 -7.17 14.85 -2.86
C PRO A 127 -7.75 13.77 -1.93
N ARG A 128 -6.95 12.74 -1.65
CA ARG A 128 -7.24 11.65 -0.72
C ARG A 128 -5.93 11.02 -0.23
N LEU A 129 -5.98 10.30 0.87
CA LEU A 129 -4.87 9.47 1.33
C LEU A 129 -5.39 8.09 1.75
N THR A 130 -4.82 7.04 1.17
CA THR A 130 -5.04 5.66 1.58
C THR A 130 -3.85 5.19 2.39
N ILE A 131 -4.09 4.68 3.58
CA ILE A 131 -3.07 4.08 4.43
C ILE A 131 -3.48 2.64 4.73
N THR A 132 -2.64 1.69 4.34
CA THR A 132 -2.73 0.30 4.76
C THR A 132 -1.77 0.08 5.91
N MET A 133 -2.29 -0.46 7.00
CA MET A 133 -1.54 -0.74 8.21
C MET A 133 -1.89 -2.13 8.74
N GLN A 134 -0.97 -2.71 9.49
CA GLN A 134 -1.19 -3.99 10.16
C GLN A 134 -0.67 -3.99 11.59
N LYS A 135 -1.29 -4.80 12.44
CA LYS A 135 -0.81 -5.11 13.80
C LYS A 135 -0.89 -6.61 14.08
N LYS A 136 0.02 -7.09 14.90
CA LYS A 136 0.01 -8.47 15.42
C LYS A 136 -0.82 -8.51 16.70
N VAL A 137 -1.64 -9.54 16.85
CA VAL A 137 -2.42 -9.81 18.06
C VAL A 137 -1.96 -11.15 18.61
N LEU A 138 -1.37 -11.12 19.80
CA LEU A 138 -0.89 -12.33 20.48
C LEU A 138 -2.06 -12.97 21.21
N GLN A 139 -2.49 -14.16 20.79
CA GLN A 139 -3.44 -14.98 21.55
C GLN A 139 -2.76 -16.24 22.12
N PRO A 140 -3.35 -16.89 23.15
CA PRO A 140 -2.74 -18.07 23.78
C PRO A 140 -2.58 -19.28 22.85
N GLU A 141 -3.47 -19.44 21.88
CA GLU A 141 -3.52 -20.60 20.98
C GLU A 141 -2.82 -20.32 19.64
N GLU A 142 -3.12 -19.17 19.03
CA GLU A 142 -2.61 -18.80 17.71
C GLU A 142 -2.40 -17.29 17.59
N ASN A 143 -1.30 -16.88 16.94
CA ASN A 143 -1.09 -15.46 16.68
C ASN A 143 -1.98 -15.01 15.53
N HIS A 144 -2.62 -13.86 15.69
CA HIS A 144 -3.44 -13.26 14.64
C HIS A 144 -2.78 -12.01 14.09
N ARG A 145 -3.24 -11.60 12.93
CA ARG A 145 -2.83 -10.35 12.28
C ARG A 145 -4.07 -9.60 11.84
N ILE A 146 -4.14 -8.33 12.22
CA ILE A 146 -5.21 -7.43 11.77
C ILE A 146 -4.60 -6.47 10.75
N GLU A 147 -5.19 -6.42 9.57
CA GLU A 147 -4.97 -5.37 8.57
C GLU A 147 -6.11 -4.35 8.62
N ALA A 148 -5.76 -3.08 8.42
CA ALA A 148 -6.70 -2.00 8.23
C ALA A 148 -6.25 -1.14 7.05
N LEU A 149 -7.13 -0.98 6.07
CA LEU A 149 -7.02 0.00 5.01
C LEU A 149 -7.96 1.16 5.35
N VAL A 150 -7.37 2.32 5.63
CA VAL A 150 -8.07 3.57 5.91
C VAL A 150 -7.91 4.49 4.72
N ASN A 151 -9.03 4.85 4.08
CA ASN A 151 -9.05 5.79 2.96
C ASN A 151 -9.79 7.06 3.36
N VAL A 152 -9.05 8.16 3.46
CA VAL A 152 -9.55 9.47 3.89
C VAL A 152 -9.77 10.36 2.67
N MET A 153 -11.00 10.84 2.48
CA MET A 153 -11.43 11.66 1.35
C MET A 153 -12.10 12.95 1.86
N PRO A 154 -11.31 14.00 2.17
CA PRO A 154 -11.83 15.20 2.81
C PRO A 154 -12.81 15.99 1.94
N GLN A 155 -12.62 16.00 0.62
CA GLN A 155 -13.49 16.76 -0.29
C GLN A 155 -14.96 16.34 -0.22
N ILE A 156 -15.23 15.10 0.21
CA ILE A 156 -16.58 14.55 0.42
C ILE A 156 -16.84 14.19 1.90
N GLY A 157 -15.89 14.51 2.79
CA GLY A 157 -15.97 14.25 4.24
C GLY A 157 -16.21 12.78 4.61
N ILE A 158 -15.54 11.85 3.93
CA ILE A 158 -15.68 10.41 4.19
C ILE A 158 -14.35 9.76 4.55
N ILE A 159 -14.37 8.89 5.56
CA ILE A 159 -13.34 7.87 5.80
C ILE A 159 -13.95 6.50 5.55
N LYS A 160 -13.26 5.67 4.76
CA LYS A 160 -13.60 4.25 4.58
C LYS A 160 -12.60 3.38 5.32
N LEU A 161 -13.10 2.35 5.99
CA LEU A 161 -12.31 1.33 6.66
C LEU A 161 -12.61 -0.02 6.03
N LEU A 162 -11.58 -0.70 5.57
CA LEU A 162 -11.60 -2.15 5.34
C LEU A 162 -10.71 -2.77 6.41
N LYS A 163 -11.29 -3.57 7.29
CA LYS A 163 -10.57 -4.30 8.34
C LYS A 163 -10.62 -5.79 8.01
N GLN A 164 -9.48 -6.46 8.11
CA GLN A 164 -9.36 -7.89 7.86
C GLN A 164 -8.52 -8.52 8.96
N GLU A 165 -8.92 -9.69 9.43
CA GLU A 165 -8.19 -10.46 10.43
C GLU A 165 -7.81 -11.82 9.87
N TYR A 166 -6.55 -12.19 10.10
CA TYR A 166 -5.94 -13.41 9.59
C TYR A 166 -5.36 -14.26 10.73
N ALA A 167 -5.47 -15.58 10.61
CA ALA A 167 -4.84 -16.54 11.51
C ALA A 167 -4.46 -17.84 10.75
N PRO A 168 -3.34 -18.49 11.06
CA PRO A 168 -2.21 -17.98 11.86
C PRO A 168 -1.49 -16.80 11.19
N ASP A 169 -0.93 -15.87 11.95
CA ASP A 169 -0.01 -14.83 11.44
C ASP A 169 1.30 -15.46 10.91
N GLU A 170 1.45 -15.48 9.58
CA GLU A 170 2.64 -15.98 8.89
C GLU A 170 3.63 -14.85 8.52
N GLY A 171 3.44 -13.65 9.09
CA GLY A 171 4.34 -12.51 8.95
C GLY A 171 3.75 -11.35 8.14
N GLY A 172 2.64 -11.58 7.43
CA GLY A 172 1.92 -10.57 6.65
C GLY A 172 2.78 -9.80 5.64
N GLU A 173 2.32 -8.59 5.31
CA GLU A 173 3.08 -7.68 4.46
C GLU A 173 4.33 -7.15 5.19
N ARG A 174 5.33 -6.72 4.42
CA ARG A 174 6.43 -5.94 5.00
C ARG A 174 5.87 -4.63 5.54
N THR A 175 6.54 -4.07 6.54
CA THR A 175 6.08 -2.83 7.18
C THR A 175 7.21 -1.86 7.48
N ILE A 176 6.82 -0.60 7.68
CA ILE A 176 7.66 0.52 8.12
C ILE A 176 7.06 1.17 9.36
N ASN A 177 7.89 1.74 10.23
CA ASN A 177 7.40 2.56 11.32
C ASN A 177 6.98 3.92 10.79
N TRP A 178 5.93 4.48 11.36
CA TRP A 178 5.49 5.85 11.04
C TRP A 178 6.58 6.90 11.24
N SER A 179 7.39 6.75 12.30
CA SER A 179 8.51 7.65 12.60
C SER A 179 9.67 7.56 11.62
N ASP A 180 9.73 6.51 10.79
CA ASP A 180 10.77 6.34 9.79
C ASP A 180 10.48 7.16 8.52
N ILE A 181 9.25 7.66 8.35
CA ILE A 181 8.81 8.44 7.19
C ILE A 181 9.06 9.91 7.50
N VAL A 182 10.17 10.47 7.00
CA VAL A 182 10.58 11.86 7.27
C VAL A 182 10.10 12.80 6.16
N ILE A 183 10.21 12.36 4.91
CA ILE A 183 9.79 13.12 3.74
C ILE A 183 8.29 12.88 3.53
N PRO A 184 7.44 13.93 3.63
CA PRO A 184 6.03 13.79 3.31
C PRO A 184 5.81 13.64 1.79
N ALA A 185 4.69 13.05 1.41
CA ALA A 185 4.30 12.81 0.02
C ALA A 185 4.35 14.08 -0.84
N GLU A 186 3.93 15.24 -0.32
CA GLU A 186 3.98 16.51 -1.05
C GLU A 186 5.41 16.95 -1.36
N GLN A 187 6.34 16.73 -0.43
CA GLN A 187 7.76 17.05 -0.64
C GLN A 187 8.39 16.07 -1.63
N ALA A 188 8.07 14.78 -1.53
CA ALA A 188 8.52 13.78 -2.51
C ALA A 188 7.98 14.10 -3.92
N LEU A 189 6.72 14.52 -4.03
CA LEU A 189 6.12 14.96 -5.28
C LEU A 189 6.77 16.23 -5.83
N LEU A 190 7.11 17.20 -4.96
CA LEU A 190 7.86 18.39 -5.37
C LEU A 190 9.22 18.01 -5.96
N ILE A 191 9.93 17.06 -5.34
CA ILE A 191 11.20 16.54 -5.85
C ILE A 191 10.97 15.88 -7.23
N ALA A 192 9.91 15.10 -7.40
CA ALA A 192 9.57 14.50 -8.70
C ALA A 192 9.28 15.55 -9.79
N GLU A 193 8.49 16.58 -9.49
CA GLU A 193 8.18 17.66 -10.42
C GLU A 193 9.45 18.40 -10.87
N GLN A 194 10.36 18.69 -9.94
CA GLN A 194 11.64 19.37 -10.20
C GLN A 194 12.62 18.53 -11.03
N ASN A 195 12.43 17.21 -11.09
CA ASN A 195 13.34 16.26 -11.72
C ASN A 195 12.75 15.53 -12.92
N GLY A 196 11.85 16.20 -13.65
CA GLY A 196 11.29 15.72 -14.92
C GLY A 196 9.78 15.61 -14.92
N GLY A 197 9.14 15.47 -13.75
CA GLY A 197 7.69 15.35 -13.64
C GLY A 197 6.93 16.51 -14.26
N ALA A 198 7.39 17.75 -14.04
CA ALA A 198 6.75 18.93 -14.63
C ALA A 198 6.85 18.95 -16.18
N VAL A 199 7.99 18.50 -16.73
CA VAL A 199 8.21 18.39 -18.18
C VAL A 199 7.26 17.35 -18.78
N VAL A 200 7.14 16.19 -18.14
CA VAL A 200 6.23 15.11 -18.56
C VAL A 200 4.79 15.58 -18.54
N ARG A 201 4.37 16.19 -17.43
CA ARG A 201 3.02 16.71 -17.28
C ARG A 201 2.68 17.75 -18.36
N GLN A 202 3.61 18.64 -18.67
CA GLN A 202 3.43 19.62 -19.74
C GLN A 202 3.36 18.94 -21.12
N ALA A 203 4.21 17.95 -21.39
CA ALA A 203 4.20 17.20 -22.64
C ALA A 203 2.89 16.41 -22.86
N LEU A 204 2.29 15.91 -21.78
CA LEU A 204 0.98 15.26 -21.80
C LEU A 204 -0.20 16.24 -21.75
N GLY A 205 0.04 17.56 -21.86
CA GLY A 205 -1.02 18.56 -21.83
C GLY A 205 -1.84 18.56 -20.52
N ASN A 206 -1.23 18.15 -19.40
CA ASN A 206 -1.89 17.88 -18.12
C ASN A 206 -2.98 16.80 -18.14
N GLN A 207 -3.06 15.98 -19.20
CA GLN A 207 -3.98 14.85 -19.30
C GLN A 207 -3.32 13.56 -18.79
N CYS A 208 -2.93 13.61 -17.51
CA CYS A 208 -2.30 12.48 -16.85
C CYS A 208 -2.78 12.31 -15.42
N ARG A 209 -2.59 11.10 -14.90
CA ARG A 209 -2.69 10.78 -13.48
C ARG A 209 -1.28 10.71 -12.89
N ILE A 210 -1.13 11.30 -11.72
CA ILE A 210 0.06 11.13 -10.88
C ILE A 210 -0.34 10.24 -9.73
N THR A 211 0.36 9.12 -9.57
CA THR A 211 0.25 8.28 -8.38
C THR A 211 1.52 8.43 -7.57
N ILE A 212 1.36 8.59 -6.26
CA ILE A 212 2.45 8.59 -5.29
C ILE A 212 2.15 7.51 -4.26
N SER A 213 3.09 6.59 -4.08
CA SER A 213 2.95 5.52 -3.10
C SER A 213 4.26 5.25 -2.38
N LEU A 214 4.13 4.88 -1.11
CA LEU A 214 5.20 4.37 -0.28
C LEU A 214 4.77 2.98 0.16
N THR A 215 5.42 1.95 -0.37
CA THR A 215 5.10 0.55 -0.04
C THR A 215 6.30 -0.10 0.61
N ALA A 216 6.09 -0.64 1.81
CA ALA A 216 7.13 -1.28 2.58
C ALA A 216 7.73 -2.48 1.83
N GLY A 217 9.05 -2.54 1.82
CA GLY A 217 9.82 -3.58 1.15
C GLY A 217 9.96 -3.43 -0.37
N ILE A 218 9.29 -2.45 -0.99
CA ILE A 218 9.42 -2.14 -2.41
C ILE A 218 10.37 -0.95 -2.56
N GLN A 219 11.31 -1.02 -3.51
CA GLN A 219 12.21 0.09 -3.85
C GLN A 219 12.95 0.70 -2.64
N LYS A 220 13.33 -0.10 -1.64
CA LYS A 220 13.95 0.37 -0.37
C LYS A 220 13.06 1.25 0.51
N ASN A 221 11.73 1.11 0.39
CA ASN A 221 10.73 1.97 1.02
C ASN A 221 10.78 3.41 0.49
N ASP A 222 11.13 3.60 -0.78
CA ASP A 222 11.06 4.93 -1.36
C ASP A 222 9.62 5.31 -1.69
N TRP A 223 9.34 6.60 -1.70
CA TRP A 223 8.20 7.15 -2.43
C TRP A 223 8.37 6.86 -3.92
N TRP A 224 7.56 5.96 -4.44
CA TRP A 224 7.45 5.71 -5.86
C TRP A 224 6.38 6.62 -6.46
N ILE A 225 6.81 7.46 -7.39
CA ILE A 225 5.97 8.45 -8.04
C ILE A 225 6.00 8.15 -9.53
N TYR A 226 4.83 8.01 -10.13
CA TYR A 226 4.70 7.70 -11.54
C TYR A 226 3.60 8.49 -12.21
N TYR A 227 3.86 8.83 -13.47
CA TYR A 227 3.03 9.68 -14.31
C TYR A 227 2.47 8.85 -15.45
N GLU A 228 1.15 8.73 -15.49
CA GLU A 228 0.41 7.86 -16.40
C GLU A 228 -0.46 8.73 -17.32
N PRO A 229 -0.30 8.65 -18.66
CA PRO A 229 -1.33 9.13 -19.56
C PRO A 229 -2.65 8.38 -19.31
N LEU A 230 -3.77 8.98 -19.68
CA LEU A 230 -5.07 8.34 -19.49
C LEU A 230 -5.14 7.02 -20.24
N ASN A 231 -5.37 5.91 -19.51
CA ASN A 231 -5.49 4.55 -20.05
C ASN A 231 -4.21 3.95 -20.64
N GLU A 232 -3.04 4.52 -20.33
CA GLU A 232 -1.74 3.99 -20.77
C GLU A 232 -0.84 3.68 -19.57
N PRO A 233 0.18 2.81 -19.74
CA PRO A 233 1.20 2.63 -18.72
C PRO A 233 1.90 3.94 -18.36
N SER A 234 2.52 3.99 -17.18
CA SER A 234 3.41 5.07 -16.78
C SER A 234 4.39 5.43 -17.91
N VAL A 235 4.66 6.72 -18.13
CA VAL A 235 5.69 7.16 -19.10
C VAL A 235 6.91 7.76 -18.41
N PHE A 236 6.79 8.04 -17.11
CA PHE A 236 7.86 8.52 -16.25
C PHE A 236 7.67 7.99 -14.83
N GLU A 237 8.77 7.55 -14.23
CA GLU A 237 8.79 7.03 -12.88
C GLU A 237 10.03 7.48 -12.14
N ILE A 238 9.85 7.88 -10.89
CA ILE A 238 10.92 8.32 -10.01
C ILE A 238 10.70 7.75 -8.62
N ALA A 239 11.78 7.32 -7.98
CA ALA A 239 11.79 6.93 -6.58
C ALA A 239 12.50 8.01 -5.75
N VAL A 240 11.91 8.40 -4.63
CA VAL A 240 12.44 9.38 -3.68
C VAL A 240 12.52 8.73 -2.30
N ASP A 241 13.73 8.66 -1.75
CA ASP A 241 14.00 8.10 -0.43
C ASP A 241 13.19 8.85 0.65
N GLU A 242 12.42 8.08 1.43
CA GLU A 242 11.44 8.55 2.40
C GLU A 242 12.08 9.21 3.63
N LYS A 243 13.40 9.11 3.78
CA LYS A 243 14.17 9.68 4.89
C LYS A 243 14.96 10.91 4.51
N THR A 244 15.57 10.88 3.33
CA THR A 244 16.60 11.83 2.90
C THR A 244 16.20 12.69 1.72
N GLY A 245 15.15 12.31 0.98
CA GLY A 245 14.72 13.01 -0.23
C GLY A 245 15.65 12.81 -1.43
N LYS A 246 16.67 11.94 -1.32
CA LYS A 246 17.49 11.55 -2.48
C LYS A 246 16.61 10.80 -3.48
N TYR A 247 16.83 11.06 -4.77
CA TYR A 247 15.98 10.48 -5.81
C TYR A 247 16.77 9.68 -6.83
N ARG A 248 16.06 8.80 -7.55
CA ARG A 248 16.53 8.14 -8.77
C ARG A 248 15.39 8.04 -9.78
N ILE A 249 15.70 8.29 -11.04
CA ILE A 249 14.75 8.06 -12.13
C ILE A 249 14.73 6.55 -12.42
N LEU A 250 13.56 5.95 -12.33
CA LEU A 250 13.34 4.52 -12.61
C LEU A 250 12.98 4.30 -14.08
N ARG A 251 12.27 5.27 -14.67
CA ARG A 251 11.89 5.27 -16.07
C ARG A 251 11.94 6.69 -16.62
N GLU A 252 12.76 6.89 -17.63
CA GLU A 252 12.87 8.17 -18.34
C GLU A 252 11.73 8.37 -19.34
N PHE A 253 11.26 9.60 -19.44
CA PHE A 253 10.33 10.02 -20.48
C PHE A 253 11.10 10.26 -21.78
N LYS A 254 10.63 9.63 -22.87
CA LYS A 254 11.13 9.87 -24.22
C LYS A 254 10.02 10.54 -25.02
N PRO A 255 10.19 11.82 -25.42
CA PRO A 255 9.19 12.56 -26.18
C PRO A 255 9.02 12.01 -27.60
#